data_AF-A0A847S2X7-F1
#
_entry.id   AF-A0A847S2X7-F1
#
_cell.length_a   1.000
_cell.length_b   1.000
_cell.length_c   1.000
_cell.angle_alpha   90.00
_cell.angle_beta   90.00
_cell.angle_gamma   90.00
#
_symmetry.space_group_name_H-M   'P 1'
#
loop_
_entity.id
_entity.type
_entity.pdbx_description
1 polymer ?
#
loop_
_entity_poly.entity_id
_entity_poly.type
_entity_poly.pdbx_seq_one_letter_code
_entity_poly.pdbx_strand_id
1 'polypeptide(L)'
;MSALIPPHGGGELKPLLLTGAALEAALARVPSLPSLTVSSREKGDLIMLGIGGFTPLSGFMGEADWRGVCADMQLQQGALAGVFWPIPITLSASASEAEALTVGQEVVLRDPDNGSPLAILTLSERYTIDKAYECQQVFATTDPEHPGVRMVLEQGEVNLAGQVQVLSLGEFPEQYGELFQTPAETRTAFAAKGWKKIAAFQTRNPMHRSHEYLVKIAVEVCDGVLIHSLLGKLKAGDIPAPVRTEAIGTLVDRYFVPGTVLQAGYPLDMRYAGPREALLHALFRQNYGCTHLIVGRDHAGVGSYYGPFDAQHIFDTLPAGALQIEPLKIDWTFYCSECGGMASSRTCPHDESKRLLLSGTKLRKLLSEDQPVPEHFSRPEVLAILREYYAGLEAHERVEVKLSGHSAR
;
A
#
# COMPACT_ATOMS: atom_id res chain seq x y z
N MET A 1 -13.68 0.51 -28.27
CA MET A 1 -13.08 -0.01 -27.03
C MET A 1 -13.53 0.90 -25.90
N SER A 2 -14.11 0.36 -24.83
CA SER A 2 -14.45 1.16 -23.65
C SER A 2 -13.17 1.38 -22.86
N ALA A 3 -12.69 2.62 -22.75
CA ALA A 3 -11.44 2.90 -22.05
C ALA A 3 -11.62 2.67 -20.55
N LEU A 4 -10.68 1.94 -19.93
CA LEU A 4 -10.51 1.92 -18.48
C LEU A 4 -10.15 3.34 -18.00
N ILE A 5 -10.32 3.60 -16.70
CA ILE A 5 -9.92 4.86 -16.08
C ILE A 5 -8.46 5.23 -16.47
N PRO A 6 -8.20 6.47 -16.94
CA PRO A 6 -6.86 6.85 -17.32
C PRO A 6 -5.92 6.83 -16.10
N PRO A 7 -4.63 6.53 -16.30
CA PRO A 7 -3.59 6.72 -15.29
C PRO A 7 -3.63 8.13 -14.70
N HIS A 8 -3.11 8.25 -13.47
CA HIS A 8 -2.98 9.52 -12.79
C HIS A 8 -2.11 10.50 -13.60
N GLY A 9 -2.52 11.77 -13.65
CA GLY A 9 -1.94 12.77 -14.55
C GLY A 9 -2.48 12.75 -15.99
N GLY A 10 -3.38 11.82 -16.34
CA GLY A 10 -4.13 11.82 -17.60
C GLY A 10 -3.39 11.32 -18.84
N GLY A 11 -2.13 10.91 -18.71
CA GLY A 11 -1.32 10.32 -19.78
C GLY A 11 -1.37 8.79 -19.83
N GLU A 12 -0.39 8.18 -20.49
CA GLU A 12 -0.17 6.74 -20.47
C GLU A 12 0.54 6.29 -19.17
N LEU A 13 0.51 4.99 -18.89
CA LEU A 13 1.34 4.44 -17.82
C LEU A 13 2.81 4.69 -18.11
N LYS A 14 3.57 5.03 -17.07
CA LYS A 14 4.99 5.36 -17.17
C LYS A 14 5.84 4.41 -16.32
N PRO A 15 5.96 3.12 -16.70
CA PRO A 15 6.90 2.22 -16.05
C PRO A 15 8.35 2.68 -16.31
N LEU A 16 9.17 2.70 -15.27
CA LEU A 16 10.59 3.06 -15.36
C LEU A 16 11.52 1.84 -15.46
N LEU A 17 10.97 0.62 -15.48
CA LEU A 17 11.73 -0.62 -15.67
C LEU A 17 12.29 -0.68 -17.10
N LEU A 18 13.62 -0.75 -17.20
CA LEU A 18 14.30 -1.00 -18.45
C LEU A 18 14.15 -2.45 -18.87
N THR A 19 14.06 -2.69 -20.20
CA THR A 19 14.00 -4.02 -20.80
C THR A 19 14.90 -4.09 -22.04
N GLY A 20 15.23 -5.32 -22.46
CA GLY A 20 16.03 -5.58 -23.67
C GLY A 20 17.37 -4.83 -23.70
N ALA A 21 17.73 -4.31 -24.87
CA ALA A 21 19.01 -3.63 -25.09
C ALA A 21 19.26 -2.43 -24.16
N ALA A 22 18.20 -1.71 -23.74
CA ALA A 22 18.34 -0.58 -22.83
C ALA A 22 18.77 -1.04 -21.42
N LEU A 23 18.22 -2.16 -20.94
CA LEU A 23 18.62 -2.77 -19.68
C LEU A 23 20.06 -3.29 -19.75
N GLU A 24 20.42 -4.01 -20.82
CA GLU A 24 21.78 -4.52 -21.04
C GLU A 24 22.82 -3.40 -21.04
N ALA A 25 22.55 -2.30 -21.76
CA ALA A 25 23.42 -1.13 -21.80
C ALA A 25 23.54 -0.44 -20.43
N ALA A 26 22.46 -0.38 -19.66
CA ALA A 26 22.49 0.18 -18.31
C ALA A 26 23.30 -0.70 -17.34
N LEU A 27 23.09 -2.01 -17.37
CA LEU A 27 23.83 -2.98 -16.54
C LEU A 27 25.33 -2.99 -16.84
N ALA A 28 25.73 -2.79 -18.10
CA ALA A 28 27.15 -2.70 -18.47
C ALA A 28 27.87 -1.49 -17.83
N ARG A 29 27.14 -0.41 -17.50
CA ARG A 29 27.70 0.78 -16.85
C ARG A 29 27.80 0.65 -15.33
N VAL A 30 26.96 -0.19 -14.71
CA VAL A 30 26.86 -0.34 -13.24
C VAL A 30 28.23 -0.50 -12.53
N PRO A 31 29.19 -1.30 -13.02
CA PRO A 31 30.48 -1.48 -12.34
C PRO A 31 31.34 -0.20 -12.25
N SER A 32 31.07 0.79 -13.11
CA SER A 32 31.86 2.03 -13.22
C SER A 32 31.27 3.22 -12.45
N LEU A 33 30.04 3.09 -11.95
CA LEU A 33 29.31 4.16 -11.28
C LEU A 33 29.47 4.07 -9.76
N PRO A 34 29.43 5.19 -9.02
CA PRO A 34 29.27 5.14 -7.57
C PRO A 34 27.94 4.48 -7.23
N SER A 35 27.83 3.97 -6.00
CA SER A 35 26.60 3.35 -5.55
C SER A 35 26.20 3.74 -4.14
N LEU A 36 24.89 3.72 -3.90
CA LEU A 36 24.27 3.94 -2.60
C LEU A 36 23.30 2.79 -2.33
N THR A 37 23.31 2.26 -1.11
CA THR A 37 22.35 1.24 -0.68
C THR A 37 21.07 1.91 -0.22
N VAL A 38 19.93 1.50 -0.77
CA VAL A 38 18.63 2.11 -0.42
C VAL A 38 18.02 1.45 0.81
N SER A 39 17.12 2.14 1.50
CA SER A 39 16.29 1.55 2.56
C SER A 39 15.20 0.62 1.99
N SER A 40 14.57 -0.19 2.85
CA SER A 40 13.41 -1.03 2.49
C SER A 40 12.28 -0.23 1.84
N ARG A 41 11.99 0.95 2.37
CA ARG A 41 10.96 1.86 1.84
C ARG A 41 11.31 2.32 0.42
N GLU A 42 12.56 2.76 0.23
CA GLU A 42 13.04 3.25 -1.06
C GLU A 42 13.13 2.12 -2.10
N LYS A 43 13.45 0.89 -1.69
CA LYS A 43 13.32 -0.31 -2.54
C LYS A 43 11.88 -0.49 -3.02
N GLY A 44 10.90 -0.43 -2.12
CA GLY A 44 9.48 -0.50 -2.50
C GLY A 44 9.06 0.62 -3.47
N ASP A 45 9.55 1.84 -3.24
CA ASP A 45 9.28 2.98 -4.11
C ASP A 45 9.91 2.83 -5.50
N LEU A 46 11.15 2.33 -5.57
CA LEU A 46 11.81 2.00 -6.84
C LEU A 46 11.02 0.97 -7.64
N ILE A 47 10.51 -0.07 -6.99
CA ILE A 47 9.71 -1.08 -7.68
C ILE A 47 8.38 -0.49 -8.13
N MET A 48 7.71 0.34 -7.32
CA MET A 48 6.50 1.06 -7.72
C MET A 48 6.72 2.03 -8.89
N LEU A 49 7.88 2.70 -8.96
CA LEU A 49 8.31 3.47 -10.13
C LEU A 49 8.56 2.55 -11.34
N GLY A 50 9.25 1.43 -11.13
CA GLY A 50 9.60 0.46 -12.17
C GLY A 50 8.36 -0.11 -12.88
N ILE A 51 7.36 -0.53 -12.12
CA ILE A 51 6.11 -1.09 -12.66
C ILE A 51 5.10 -0.02 -13.14
N GLY A 52 5.38 1.26 -12.91
CA GLY A 52 4.48 2.36 -13.25
C GLY A 52 3.32 2.57 -12.26
N GLY A 53 3.39 1.97 -11.08
CA GLY A 53 2.44 2.20 -9.99
C GLY A 53 2.46 3.65 -9.51
N PHE A 54 3.61 4.31 -9.61
CA PHE A 54 3.80 5.73 -9.29
C PHE A 54 3.75 6.67 -10.51
N THR A 55 3.13 6.25 -11.62
CA THR A 55 2.79 7.18 -12.72
C THR A 55 2.07 8.42 -12.16
N PRO A 56 2.48 9.66 -12.51
CA PRO A 56 3.38 10.04 -13.60
C PRO A 56 4.85 10.34 -13.21
N LEU A 57 5.27 10.01 -11.98
CA LEU A 57 6.62 10.29 -11.50
C LEU A 57 7.70 9.65 -12.41
N SER A 58 8.84 10.33 -12.53
CA SER A 58 10.03 9.84 -13.25
C SER A 58 11.20 9.51 -12.33
N GLY A 59 11.03 9.59 -11.02
CA GLY A 59 12.09 9.37 -10.04
C GLY A 59 11.78 10.02 -8.71
N PHE A 60 12.83 10.34 -7.95
CA PHE A 60 12.72 10.91 -6.61
C PHE A 60 12.60 12.44 -6.64
N MET A 61 11.77 12.97 -5.74
CA MET A 61 11.37 14.38 -5.72
C MET A 61 12.49 15.33 -5.31
N GLY A 62 12.58 16.46 -6.03
CA GLY A 62 13.36 17.64 -5.66
C GLY A 62 12.77 18.41 -4.49
N GLU A 63 13.45 19.45 -4.00
CA GLU A 63 13.05 20.16 -2.79
C GLU A 63 11.66 20.81 -2.95
N ALA A 64 11.41 21.46 -4.09
CA ALA A 64 10.13 22.15 -4.30
C ALA A 64 8.96 21.17 -4.43
N ASP A 65 9.14 20.02 -5.09
CA ASP A 65 8.12 18.96 -5.13
C ASP A 65 7.89 18.38 -3.74
N TRP A 66 8.94 18.09 -2.97
CA TRP A 66 8.82 17.62 -1.59
C TRP A 66 8.04 18.62 -0.72
N ARG A 67 8.40 19.91 -0.76
CA ARG A 67 7.69 20.97 -0.01
C ARG A 67 6.23 21.08 -0.44
N GLY A 68 5.96 21.09 -1.74
CA GLY A 68 4.60 21.20 -2.27
C GLY A 68 3.72 19.99 -1.95
N VAL A 69 4.30 18.79 -1.96
CA VAL A 69 3.59 17.57 -1.56
C VAL A 69 3.29 17.57 -0.06
N CYS A 70 4.26 18.00 0.75
CA CYS A 70 4.03 18.19 2.19
C CYS A 70 2.93 19.22 2.45
N ALA A 71 3.01 20.42 1.87
CA ALA A 71 2.06 21.51 2.13
C ALA A 71 0.66 21.25 1.54
N ASP A 72 0.61 21.02 0.23
CA ASP A 72 -0.61 21.17 -0.57
C ASP A 72 -0.99 19.88 -1.32
N MET A 73 -0.22 18.81 -1.13
CA MET A 73 -0.34 17.56 -1.90
C MET A 73 -0.24 17.81 -3.40
N GLN A 74 0.69 18.66 -3.83
CA GLN A 74 0.92 18.97 -5.25
C GLN A 74 2.39 19.03 -5.60
N LEU A 75 2.74 18.47 -6.76
CA LEU A 75 4.04 18.68 -7.39
C LEU A 75 4.16 20.15 -7.83
N GLN A 76 5.37 20.69 -7.80
CA GLN A 76 5.66 22.11 -8.05
C GLN A 76 6.61 22.33 -9.22
N GLN A 77 7.28 21.28 -9.71
CA GLN A 77 8.33 21.41 -10.72
C GLN A 77 8.02 20.71 -12.04
N GLY A 78 8.59 21.29 -13.09
CA GLY A 78 8.59 20.73 -14.44
C GLY A 78 7.19 20.60 -15.06
N ALA A 79 7.06 19.62 -15.96
CA ALA A 79 5.80 19.36 -16.67
C ALA A 79 4.68 18.79 -15.77
N LEU A 80 5.00 18.44 -14.52
CA LEU A 80 4.05 17.89 -13.55
C LEU A 80 3.61 18.92 -12.50
N ALA A 81 4.04 20.18 -12.59
CA ALA A 81 3.63 21.22 -11.65
C ALA A 81 2.09 21.33 -11.58
N GLY A 82 1.55 21.36 -10.36
CA GLY A 82 0.12 21.34 -10.05
C GLY A 82 -0.52 19.95 -10.04
N VAL A 83 0.18 18.89 -10.45
CA VAL A 83 -0.35 17.53 -10.37
C VAL A 83 -0.43 17.10 -8.90
N PHE A 84 -1.60 16.60 -8.51
CA PHE A 84 -1.86 16.11 -7.16
C PHE A 84 -0.94 14.93 -6.80
N TRP A 85 -0.36 14.95 -5.60
CA TRP A 85 0.42 13.85 -5.05
C TRP A 85 0.45 13.92 -3.51
N PRO A 86 -0.02 12.89 -2.77
CA PRO A 86 -0.32 13.05 -1.34
C PRO A 86 0.83 12.79 -0.35
N ILE A 87 1.86 12.03 -0.74
CA ILE A 87 2.97 11.62 0.15
C ILE A 87 4.31 11.74 -0.59
N PRO A 88 5.36 12.35 0.00
CA PRO A 88 6.64 12.49 -0.67
C PRO A 88 7.29 11.15 -1.03
N ILE A 89 7.86 11.07 -2.23
CA ILE A 89 8.68 9.93 -2.69
C ILE A 89 10.11 10.42 -2.84
N THR A 90 10.93 10.12 -1.85
CA THR A 90 12.29 10.68 -1.68
C THR A 90 13.31 9.58 -1.46
N LEU A 91 14.55 9.85 -1.87
CA LEU A 91 15.72 9.02 -1.59
C LEU A 91 16.63 9.80 -0.65
N SER A 92 16.95 9.22 0.50
CA SER A 92 17.81 9.84 1.50
C SER A 92 19.24 9.28 1.47
N ALA A 93 20.19 10.11 1.90
CA ALA A 93 21.60 9.77 2.04
C ALA A 93 22.17 10.50 3.27
N SER A 94 23.23 9.95 3.87
CA SER A 94 24.01 10.69 4.85
C SER A 94 24.69 11.91 4.20
N ALA A 95 25.06 12.91 5.00
CA ALA A 95 25.75 14.10 4.49
C ALA A 95 27.06 13.75 3.75
N SER A 96 27.82 12.77 4.24
CA SER A 96 29.07 12.33 3.61
C SER A 96 28.85 11.60 2.29
N GLU A 97 27.83 10.73 2.19
CA GLU A 97 27.44 10.10 0.93
C GLU A 97 26.97 11.14 -0.08
N ALA A 98 26.15 12.10 0.35
CA ALA A 98 25.66 13.16 -0.51
C ALA A 98 26.79 14.07 -1.01
N GLU A 99 27.76 14.44 -0.16
CA GLU A 99 28.91 15.28 -0.51
C GLU A 99 29.82 14.62 -1.56
N ALA A 100 29.97 13.29 -1.50
CA ALA A 100 30.76 12.51 -2.45
C ALA A 100 30.15 12.42 -3.86
N LEU A 101 28.89 12.81 -4.04
CA LEU A 101 28.17 12.75 -5.31
C LEU A 101 28.08 14.13 -5.97
N THR A 102 28.17 14.19 -7.30
CA THR A 102 28.06 15.44 -8.05
C THR A 102 26.73 15.52 -8.79
N VAL A 103 26.08 16.68 -8.80
CA VAL A 103 24.87 16.91 -9.61
C VAL A 103 25.19 16.66 -11.09
N GLY A 104 24.30 15.95 -11.79
CA GLY A 104 24.47 15.44 -13.15
C GLY A 104 25.09 14.05 -13.23
N GLN A 105 25.61 13.51 -12.12
CA GLN A 105 26.20 12.17 -12.06
C GLN A 105 25.14 11.09 -11.98
N GLU A 106 25.45 9.93 -12.56
CA GLU A 106 24.67 8.71 -12.39
C GLU A 106 25.13 7.91 -11.16
N VAL A 107 24.19 7.40 -10.38
CA VAL A 107 24.42 6.66 -9.13
C VAL A 107 23.62 5.37 -9.16
N VAL A 108 24.28 4.25 -8.88
CA VAL A 108 23.62 2.94 -8.77
C VAL A 108 22.95 2.84 -7.40
N LEU A 109 21.66 2.55 -7.40
CA LEU A 109 20.88 2.27 -6.21
C LEU A 109 20.85 0.77 -5.97
N ARG A 110 21.35 0.33 -4.81
CA ARG A 110 21.54 -1.09 -4.48
C ARG A 110 20.52 -1.58 -3.47
N ASP A 111 20.12 -2.83 -3.63
CA ASP A 111 19.23 -3.53 -2.73
C ASP A 111 19.83 -3.63 -1.31
N PRO A 112 19.09 -3.27 -0.25
CA PRO A 112 19.56 -3.38 1.14
C PRO A 112 19.85 -4.80 1.61
N ASP A 113 19.17 -5.79 1.04
CA ASP A 113 19.20 -7.17 1.52
C ASP A 113 20.35 -7.97 0.89
N ASN A 114 20.64 -7.74 -0.40
CA ASN A 114 21.62 -8.53 -1.15
C ASN A 114 22.65 -7.71 -1.97
N GLY A 115 22.55 -6.38 -1.98
CA GLY A 115 23.49 -5.49 -2.68
C GLY A 115 23.39 -5.48 -4.21
N SER A 116 22.43 -6.19 -4.80
CA SER A 116 22.19 -6.21 -6.24
C SER A 116 21.72 -4.82 -6.75
N PRO A 117 22.03 -4.45 -8.00
CA PRO A 117 21.61 -3.17 -8.55
C PRO A 117 20.10 -3.16 -8.83
N LEU A 118 19.37 -2.24 -8.20
CA LEU A 118 17.93 -2.04 -8.41
C LEU A 118 17.65 -0.97 -9.45
N ALA A 119 18.40 0.12 -9.46
CA ALA A 119 18.16 1.25 -10.34
C ALA A 119 19.43 2.11 -10.57
N ILE A 120 19.37 3.01 -11.55
CA ILE A 120 20.31 4.11 -11.73
C ILE A 120 19.55 5.42 -11.55
N LEU A 121 20.05 6.28 -10.66
CA LEU A 121 19.60 7.65 -10.47
C LEU A 121 20.50 8.60 -11.24
N THR A 122 19.94 9.45 -12.10
CA THR A 122 20.64 10.64 -12.59
C THR A 122 20.38 11.79 -11.62
N LEU A 123 21.36 12.10 -10.77
CA LEU A 123 21.23 13.07 -9.68
C LEU A 123 21.01 14.48 -10.24
N SER A 124 19.89 15.12 -9.92
CA SER A 124 19.58 16.49 -10.36
C SER A 124 19.71 17.52 -9.25
N GLU A 125 19.52 17.13 -8.00
CA GLU A 125 19.50 18.04 -6.85
C GLU A 125 19.84 17.28 -5.56
N ARG A 126 20.48 17.98 -4.61
CA ARG A 126 20.70 17.54 -3.24
C ARG A 126 20.16 18.61 -2.31
N TYR A 127 19.35 18.24 -1.33
CA TYR A 127 18.77 19.20 -0.39
C TYR A 127 18.61 18.59 1.01
N THR A 128 18.76 19.41 2.04
CA THR A 128 18.52 19.01 3.42
C THR A 128 17.02 19.02 3.71
N ILE A 129 16.54 17.99 4.41
CA ILE A 129 15.12 17.88 4.76
C ILE A 129 14.82 18.47 6.13
N ASP A 130 13.66 19.11 6.24
CA ASP A 130 13.03 19.38 7.54
C ASP A 130 12.13 18.19 7.90
N LYS A 131 12.72 17.22 8.61
CA LYS A 131 12.03 16.00 9.04
C LYS A 131 10.80 16.30 9.90
N ALA A 132 10.89 17.29 10.79
CA ALA A 132 9.77 17.63 11.67
C ALA A 132 8.61 18.22 10.88
N TYR A 133 8.90 19.07 9.90
CA TYR A 133 7.91 19.59 8.96
C TYR A 133 7.23 18.47 8.16
N GLU A 134 7.98 17.57 7.52
CA GLU A 134 7.39 16.43 6.79
C GLU A 134 6.51 15.60 7.73
N CYS A 135 7.01 15.29 8.93
CA CYS A 135 6.25 14.48 9.87
C CYS A 135 4.91 15.13 10.25
N GLN A 136 4.96 16.41 10.62
CA GLN A 136 3.78 17.16 11.02
C GLN A 136 2.77 17.30 9.87
N GLN A 137 3.23 17.53 8.64
CA GLN A 137 2.33 17.72 7.49
C GLN A 137 1.75 16.40 6.97
N VAL A 138 2.55 15.33 6.95
CA VAL A 138 2.16 14.05 6.34
C VAL A 138 1.43 13.14 7.33
N PHE A 139 1.86 13.09 8.59
CA PHE A 139 1.31 12.18 9.62
C PHE A 139 0.48 12.89 10.68
N ALA A 140 0.31 14.21 10.60
CA ALA A 140 -0.35 15.06 11.60
C ALA A 140 0.29 15.02 13.00
N THR A 141 1.49 14.45 13.14
CA THR A 141 2.22 14.29 14.39
C THR A 141 3.72 14.20 14.15
N THR A 142 4.51 14.55 15.15
CA THR A 142 5.97 14.35 15.18
C THR A 142 6.38 13.28 16.20
N ASP A 143 5.43 12.47 16.68
CA ASP A 143 5.66 11.43 17.67
C ASP A 143 6.44 10.24 17.07
N PRO A 144 7.64 9.90 17.56
CA PRO A 144 8.45 8.79 17.05
C PRO A 144 7.83 7.39 17.27
N GLU A 145 6.76 7.27 18.05
CA GLU A 145 5.98 6.04 18.14
C GLU A 145 5.09 5.80 16.91
N HIS A 146 4.79 6.84 16.13
CA HIS A 146 4.13 6.67 14.84
C HIS A 146 5.12 6.04 13.84
N PRO A 147 4.82 4.87 13.24
CA PRO A 147 5.76 4.17 12.35
C PRO A 147 6.27 5.00 11.16
N GLY A 148 5.38 5.78 10.52
CA GLY A 148 5.77 6.68 9.44
C GLY A 148 6.67 7.83 9.88
N VAL A 149 6.47 8.36 11.10
CA VAL A 149 7.34 9.42 11.66
C VAL A 149 8.71 8.84 11.92
N ARG A 150 8.77 7.66 12.56
CA ARG A 150 10.03 6.94 12.80
C ARG A 150 10.81 6.73 11.52
N MET A 151 10.15 6.26 10.45
CA MET A 151 10.78 6.10 9.14
C MET A 151 11.39 7.40 8.61
N VAL A 152 10.73 8.55 8.79
CA VAL A 152 11.29 9.86 8.37
C VAL A 152 12.44 10.32 9.27
N LEU A 153 12.32 10.10 10.58
CA LEU A 153 13.38 10.44 11.53
C LEU A 153 14.67 9.63 11.27
N GLU A 154 14.53 8.36 10.87
CA GLU A 154 15.63 7.45 10.56
C GLU A 154 16.29 7.67 9.20
N GLN A 155 15.71 8.49 8.30
CA GLN A 155 16.33 8.82 7.01
C GLN A 155 17.70 9.49 7.16
N GLY A 156 18.49 9.47 6.08
CA GLY A 156 19.64 10.36 5.94
C GLY A 156 19.27 11.85 6.05
N GLU A 157 20.27 12.71 6.23
CA GLU A 157 20.09 14.15 6.41
C GLU A 157 19.81 14.89 5.10
N VAL A 158 20.21 14.29 3.98
CA VAL A 158 20.14 14.89 2.64
C VAL A 158 19.31 14.01 1.73
N ASN A 159 18.34 14.59 1.05
CA ASN A 159 17.64 13.93 -0.04
C ASN A 159 18.37 14.12 -1.36
N LEU A 160 18.36 13.07 -2.17
CA LEU A 160 18.91 13.00 -3.52
C LEU A 160 17.74 12.91 -4.51
N ALA A 161 17.54 13.96 -5.30
CA ALA A 161 16.50 13.98 -6.31
C ALA A 161 17.05 13.64 -7.70
N GLY A 162 16.20 13.12 -8.57
CA GLY A 162 16.62 12.83 -9.93
C GLY A 162 15.74 11.82 -10.65
N GLN A 163 16.03 11.67 -11.95
CA GLN A 163 15.37 10.68 -12.77
C GLN A 163 15.91 9.28 -12.49
N VAL A 164 15.01 8.31 -12.48
CA VAL A 164 15.33 6.91 -12.16
C VAL A 164 15.14 6.04 -13.39
N GLN A 165 16.11 5.18 -13.65
CA GLN A 165 16.01 4.03 -14.54
C GLN A 165 16.02 2.77 -13.67
N VAL A 166 14.93 2.00 -13.65
CA VAL A 166 14.84 0.78 -12.83
C VAL A 166 15.43 -0.38 -13.62
N LEU A 167 16.33 -1.13 -12.98
CA LEU A 167 17.07 -2.25 -13.57
C LEU A 167 16.49 -3.61 -13.16
N SER A 168 15.88 -3.68 -11.98
CA SER A 168 15.36 -4.92 -11.40
C SER A 168 14.14 -4.63 -10.54
N LEU A 169 13.23 -5.60 -10.46
CA LEU A 169 12.08 -5.59 -9.56
C LEU A 169 12.38 -6.30 -8.22
N GLY A 170 13.66 -6.60 -7.96
CA GLY A 170 14.08 -7.38 -6.80
C GLY A 170 13.58 -8.82 -6.91
N GLU A 171 13.26 -9.39 -5.76
CA GLU A 171 12.77 -10.76 -5.57
C GLU A 171 11.26 -10.93 -5.79
N PHE A 172 10.53 -9.83 -5.96
CA PHE A 172 9.06 -9.86 -5.94
C PHE A 172 8.44 -10.75 -7.02
N PRO A 173 8.86 -10.69 -8.31
CA PRO A 173 8.29 -11.56 -9.34
C PRO A 173 8.50 -13.05 -9.03
N GLU A 174 9.71 -13.44 -8.64
CA GLU A 174 10.06 -14.83 -8.35
C GLU A 174 9.40 -15.34 -7.07
N GLN A 175 9.32 -14.50 -6.02
CA GLN A 175 8.76 -14.89 -4.73
C GLN A 175 7.24 -14.99 -4.74
N TYR A 176 6.55 -14.12 -5.48
CA TYR A 176 5.09 -13.99 -5.43
C TYR A 176 4.37 -14.47 -6.69
N GLY A 177 5.08 -14.72 -7.79
CA GLY A 177 4.52 -15.28 -9.02
C GLY A 177 3.28 -14.52 -9.50
N GLU A 178 2.19 -15.24 -9.75
CA GLU A 178 0.93 -14.68 -10.28
C GLU A 178 0.26 -13.63 -9.37
N LEU A 179 0.62 -13.58 -8.08
CA LEU A 179 0.13 -12.54 -7.19
C LEU A 179 0.78 -11.19 -7.48
N PHE A 180 2.03 -11.18 -7.91
CA PHE A 180 2.70 -9.93 -8.27
C PHE A 180 2.23 -9.50 -9.66
N GLN A 181 1.33 -8.52 -9.70
CA GLN A 181 0.86 -7.96 -10.96
C GLN A 181 1.20 -6.49 -11.05
N THR A 182 1.70 -6.07 -12.20
CA THR A 182 1.93 -4.68 -12.56
C THR A 182 0.61 -3.99 -12.93
N PRO A 183 0.56 -2.64 -12.89
CA PRO A 183 -0.54 -1.87 -13.44
C PRO A 183 -0.95 -2.24 -14.88
N ALA A 184 0.01 -2.60 -15.74
CA ALA A 184 -0.27 -2.98 -17.12
C ALA A 184 -0.97 -4.35 -17.19
N GLU A 185 -0.56 -5.30 -16.35
CA GLU A 185 -1.16 -6.64 -16.27
C GLU A 185 -2.57 -6.60 -15.70
N THR A 186 -2.81 -5.86 -14.61
CA THR A 186 -4.17 -5.73 -14.05
C THR A 186 -5.12 -5.07 -15.03
N ARG A 187 -4.68 -4.01 -15.73
CA ARG A 187 -5.47 -3.38 -16.80
C ARG A 187 -5.79 -4.34 -17.94
N THR A 188 -4.83 -5.15 -18.35
CA THR A 188 -5.04 -6.19 -19.38
C THR A 188 -6.06 -7.22 -18.90
N ALA A 189 -5.95 -7.68 -17.66
CA ALA A 189 -6.88 -8.62 -17.05
C ALA A 189 -8.31 -8.03 -16.96
N PHE A 190 -8.45 -6.77 -16.55
CA PHE A 190 -9.75 -6.09 -16.49
C PHE A 190 -10.38 -5.94 -17.87
N ALA A 191 -9.59 -5.54 -18.88
CA ALA A 191 -10.06 -5.43 -20.26
C ALA A 191 -10.51 -6.78 -20.82
N ALA A 192 -9.75 -7.86 -20.57
CA ALA A 192 -10.10 -9.22 -20.99
C ALA A 192 -11.41 -9.72 -20.35
N LYS A 193 -11.70 -9.29 -19.12
CA LYS A 193 -12.97 -9.56 -18.41
C LYS A 193 -14.11 -8.63 -18.84
N GLY A 194 -13.85 -7.60 -19.65
CA GLY A 194 -14.83 -6.59 -20.02
C GLY A 194 -15.23 -5.65 -18.87
N TRP A 195 -14.46 -5.61 -17.78
CA TRP A 195 -14.73 -4.76 -16.63
C TRP A 195 -14.49 -3.28 -16.95
N LYS A 196 -15.36 -2.40 -16.44
CA LYS A 196 -15.29 -0.94 -16.60
C LYS A 196 -15.30 -0.22 -15.27
N LYS A 197 -16.12 -0.67 -14.33
CA LYS A 197 -16.12 -0.26 -12.93
C LYS A 197 -15.42 -1.33 -12.12
N ILE A 198 -14.29 -0.99 -11.55
CA ILE A 198 -13.46 -1.86 -10.73
C ILE A 198 -13.24 -1.19 -9.39
N ALA A 199 -13.57 -1.89 -8.30
CA ALA A 199 -13.19 -1.46 -6.96
C ALA A 199 -11.90 -2.14 -6.53
N ALA A 200 -11.05 -1.43 -5.80
CA ALA A 200 -9.90 -2.01 -5.13
C ALA A 200 -10.18 -2.21 -3.64
N PHE A 201 -9.81 -3.37 -3.11
CA PHE A 201 -9.79 -3.66 -1.70
C PHE A 201 -8.34 -3.76 -1.22
N GLN A 202 -7.89 -2.75 -0.47
CA GLN A 202 -6.59 -2.75 0.19
C GLN A 202 -6.59 -3.75 1.36
N THR A 203 -5.59 -4.63 1.44
CA THR A 203 -5.37 -5.41 2.67
C THR A 203 -3.91 -5.75 2.92
N ARG A 204 -3.59 -5.94 4.21
CA ARG A 204 -2.34 -6.58 4.70
C ARG A 204 -2.63 -7.76 5.63
N ASN A 205 -3.91 -8.08 5.83
CA ASN A 205 -4.41 -9.08 6.75
C ASN A 205 -5.22 -10.14 5.99
N PRO A 206 -5.42 -11.34 6.56
CA PRO A 206 -6.46 -12.24 6.09
C PRO A 206 -7.83 -11.57 6.07
N MET A 207 -8.71 -12.04 5.20
CA MET A 207 -10.09 -11.57 5.13
C MET A 207 -11.00 -12.41 6.01
N HIS A 208 -12.03 -11.78 6.58
CA HIS A 208 -13.03 -12.39 7.46
C HIS A 208 -14.41 -11.91 6.99
N ARG A 209 -15.50 -12.27 7.69
CA ARG A 209 -16.86 -11.96 7.21
C ARG A 209 -17.13 -10.46 7.06
N SER A 210 -16.51 -9.61 7.88
CA SER A 210 -16.53 -8.16 7.69
C SER A 210 -15.92 -7.74 6.35
N HIS A 211 -14.70 -8.20 6.06
CA HIS A 211 -14.01 -7.93 4.80
C HIS A 211 -14.75 -8.53 3.58
N GLU A 212 -15.28 -9.75 3.72
CA GLU A 212 -16.14 -10.41 2.73
C GLU A 212 -17.34 -9.52 2.39
N TYR A 213 -18.01 -8.97 3.40
CA TYR A 213 -19.16 -8.10 3.23
C TYR A 213 -18.79 -6.79 2.51
N LEU A 214 -17.65 -6.17 2.82
CA LEU A 214 -17.14 -5.00 2.10
C LEU A 214 -16.94 -5.29 0.60
N VAL A 215 -16.29 -6.41 0.28
CA VAL A 215 -16.04 -6.82 -1.10
C VAL A 215 -17.35 -7.17 -1.81
N LYS A 216 -18.30 -7.81 -1.14
CA LYS A 216 -19.62 -8.10 -1.70
C LYS A 216 -20.41 -6.84 -2.04
N ILE A 217 -20.40 -5.83 -1.18
CA ILE A 217 -21.00 -4.52 -1.50
C ILE A 217 -20.36 -3.94 -2.77
N ALA A 218 -19.04 -4.04 -2.91
CA ALA A 218 -18.35 -3.54 -4.09
C ALA A 218 -18.70 -4.33 -5.36
N VAL A 219 -18.84 -5.66 -5.28
CA VAL A 219 -19.30 -6.51 -6.40
C VAL A 219 -20.71 -6.13 -6.87
N GLU A 220 -21.61 -5.71 -5.96
CA GLU A 220 -22.97 -5.28 -6.36
C GLU A 220 -22.99 -3.96 -7.15
N VAL A 221 -21.99 -3.10 -6.99
CA VAL A 221 -21.95 -1.76 -7.59
C VAL A 221 -20.87 -1.57 -8.66
N CYS A 222 -19.99 -2.55 -8.83
CA CYS A 222 -18.90 -2.59 -9.80
C CYS A 222 -18.95 -3.88 -10.63
N ASP A 223 -18.26 -3.90 -11.78
CA ASP A 223 -18.14 -5.10 -12.61
C ASP A 223 -17.22 -6.15 -11.98
N GLY A 224 -16.31 -5.71 -11.10
CA GLY A 224 -15.45 -6.60 -10.32
C GLY A 224 -14.60 -5.90 -9.26
N VAL A 225 -13.90 -6.69 -8.47
CA VAL A 225 -13.05 -6.21 -7.38
C VAL A 225 -11.62 -6.74 -7.52
N LEU A 226 -10.64 -5.85 -7.42
CA LEU A 226 -9.24 -6.18 -7.18
C LEU A 226 -8.99 -6.28 -5.67
N ILE A 227 -8.85 -7.49 -5.13
CA ILE A 227 -8.30 -7.67 -3.79
C ILE A 227 -6.80 -7.52 -3.89
N HIS A 228 -6.27 -6.42 -3.35
CA HIS A 228 -4.90 -5.98 -3.57
C HIS A 228 -4.10 -6.00 -2.27
N SER A 229 -3.28 -7.04 -2.11
CA SER A 229 -2.56 -7.34 -0.87
C SER A 229 -1.17 -6.70 -0.83
N LEU A 230 -0.77 -6.19 0.34
CA LEU A 230 0.61 -5.76 0.57
C LEU A 230 1.56 -6.97 0.48
N LEU A 231 2.57 -6.90 -0.39
CA LEU A 231 3.64 -7.90 -0.51
C LEU A 231 4.95 -7.46 0.16
N GLY A 232 5.09 -6.17 0.51
CA GLY A 232 6.28 -5.60 1.14
C GLY A 232 6.53 -6.07 2.57
N LYS A 233 7.49 -5.41 3.24
CA LYS A 233 7.94 -5.82 4.59
C LYS A 233 6.80 -5.68 5.59
N LEU A 234 6.54 -6.76 6.32
CA LEU A 234 5.44 -6.84 7.27
C LEU A 234 5.86 -6.39 8.66
N LYS A 235 4.88 -5.98 9.50
CA LYS A 235 5.14 -5.73 10.91
C LYS A 235 5.38 -7.06 11.64
N ALA A 236 6.16 -7.01 12.72
CA ALA A 236 6.32 -8.16 13.60
C ALA A 236 4.94 -8.66 14.09
N GLY A 237 4.67 -9.96 13.89
CA GLY A 237 3.39 -10.60 14.24
C GLY A 237 2.31 -10.53 13.15
N ASP A 238 2.57 -9.93 11.98
CA ASP A 238 1.71 -10.08 10.80
C ASP A 238 1.88 -11.47 10.18
N ILE A 239 0.76 -12.01 9.69
CA ILE A 239 0.72 -13.34 9.04
C ILE A 239 1.46 -13.26 7.69
N PRO A 240 2.37 -14.21 7.36
CA PRO A 240 3.12 -14.22 6.11
C PRO A 240 2.23 -14.21 4.86
N ALA A 241 2.76 -13.64 3.78
CA ALA A 241 2.02 -13.52 2.52
C ALA A 241 1.44 -14.85 1.99
N PRO A 242 2.15 -16.00 1.99
CA PRO A 242 1.58 -17.27 1.52
C PRO A 242 0.30 -17.67 2.27
N VAL A 243 0.32 -17.58 3.61
CA VAL A 243 -0.83 -17.93 4.46
C VAL A 243 -2.00 -16.96 4.23
N ARG A 244 -1.72 -15.66 4.08
CA ARG A 244 -2.78 -14.68 3.77
C ARG A 244 -3.38 -14.94 2.40
N THR A 245 -2.54 -15.24 1.41
CA THR A 245 -2.99 -15.54 0.05
C THR A 245 -3.91 -16.74 0.06
N GLU A 246 -3.54 -17.83 0.72
CA GLU A 246 -4.34 -19.05 0.80
C GLU A 246 -5.67 -18.80 1.51
N ALA A 247 -5.66 -18.04 2.61
CA ALA A 247 -6.86 -17.66 3.34
C ALA A 247 -7.82 -16.80 2.49
N ILE A 248 -7.29 -15.83 1.73
CA ILE A 248 -8.07 -14.99 0.83
C ILE A 248 -8.59 -15.81 -0.36
N GLY A 249 -7.76 -16.62 -1.00
CA GLY A 249 -8.13 -17.47 -2.12
C GLY A 249 -9.24 -18.44 -1.75
N THR A 250 -9.13 -19.11 -0.60
CA THR A 250 -10.17 -19.99 -0.06
C THR A 250 -11.50 -19.27 0.15
N LEU A 251 -11.45 -18.02 0.63
CA LEU A 251 -12.66 -17.20 0.79
C LEU A 251 -13.27 -16.84 -0.57
N VAL A 252 -12.45 -16.45 -1.54
CA VAL A 252 -12.87 -16.10 -2.90
C VAL A 252 -13.52 -17.30 -3.59
N ASP A 253 -12.83 -18.44 -3.64
CA ASP A 253 -13.26 -19.64 -4.37
C ASP A 253 -14.59 -20.21 -3.86
N ARG A 254 -14.84 -20.11 -2.55
CA ARG A 254 -16.02 -20.73 -1.92
C ARG A 254 -17.21 -19.79 -1.79
N TYR A 255 -16.99 -18.47 -1.76
CA TYR A 255 -18.02 -17.51 -1.34
C TYR A 255 -18.27 -16.35 -2.32
N PHE A 256 -17.56 -16.32 -3.46
CA PHE A 256 -17.77 -15.35 -4.54
C PHE A 256 -18.09 -16.05 -5.86
N VAL A 257 -18.83 -15.37 -6.73
CA VAL A 257 -19.12 -15.89 -8.08
C VAL A 257 -17.81 -15.87 -8.89
N PRO A 258 -17.45 -16.98 -9.58
CA PRO A 258 -16.24 -17.02 -10.39
C PRO A 258 -16.16 -15.86 -11.37
N GLY A 259 -14.99 -15.20 -11.41
CA GLY A 259 -14.73 -14.09 -12.32
C GLY A 259 -15.24 -12.72 -11.85
N THR A 260 -15.71 -12.57 -10.60
CA THR A 260 -16.06 -11.26 -9.98
C THR A 260 -14.93 -10.64 -9.17
N VAL A 261 -13.91 -11.43 -8.83
CA VAL A 261 -12.76 -11.01 -8.02
C VAL A 261 -11.48 -11.36 -8.75
N LEU A 262 -10.51 -10.45 -8.71
CA LEU A 262 -9.10 -10.70 -9.03
C LEU A 262 -8.27 -10.48 -7.78
N GLN A 263 -7.46 -11.46 -7.40
CA GLN A 263 -6.50 -11.33 -6.31
C GLN A 263 -5.12 -11.01 -6.88
N ALA A 264 -4.49 -9.97 -6.35
CA ALA A 264 -3.10 -9.61 -6.65
C ALA A 264 -2.46 -8.95 -5.44
N GLY A 265 -1.19 -8.59 -5.55
CA GLY A 265 -0.45 -7.86 -4.55
C GLY A 265 0.43 -6.76 -5.14
N TYR A 266 1.01 -5.95 -4.25
CA TYR A 266 1.86 -4.82 -4.62
C TYR A 266 3.04 -4.64 -3.64
N PRO A 267 4.20 -4.15 -4.14
CA PRO A 267 5.49 -4.19 -3.44
C PRO A 267 5.81 -2.88 -2.70
N LEU A 268 4.93 -2.42 -1.81
CA LEU A 268 5.14 -1.15 -1.08
C LEU A 268 5.33 -1.39 0.42
N ASP A 269 6.13 -0.56 1.08
CA ASP A 269 6.10 -0.42 2.53
C ASP A 269 5.10 0.68 2.92
N MET A 270 4.10 0.33 3.71
CA MET A 270 3.11 1.30 4.19
C MET A 270 3.75 2.32 5.14
N ARG A 271 3.41 3.61 5.00
CA ARG A 271 3.85 4.65 5.96
C ARG A 271 2.90 4.85 7.12
N TYR A 272 1.73 4.20 7.07
CA TYR A 272 0.67 4.33 8.07
C TYR A 272 0.16 5.78 8.21
N ALA A 273 0.21 6.57 7.13
CA ALA A 273 -0.23 7.97 7.12
C ALA A 273 -1.76 8.14 7.07
N GLY A 274 -2.53 7.15 7.54
CA GLY A 274 -3.98 7.15 7.63
C GLY A 274 -4.66 7.85 6.44
N PRO A 275 -5.20 9.06 6.62
CA PRO A 275 -5.83 9.85 5.57
C PRO A 275 -4.98 10.05 4.31
N ARG A 276 -3.72 10.53 4.42
CA ARG A 276 -2.87 10.75 3.22
C ARG A 276 -2.47 9.44 2.55
N GLU A 277 -2.32 8.35 3.32
CA GLU A 277 -2.05 7.04 2.74
C GLU A 277 -3.28 6.51 1.97
N ALA A 278 -4.49 6.81 2.42
CA ALA A 278 -5.72 6.46 1.70
C ALA A 278 -5.75 7.12 0.31
N LEU A 279 -5.29 8.37 0.22
CA LEU A 279 -5.13 9.09 -1.03
C LEU A 279 -4.02 8.50 -1.90
N LEU A 280 -2.87 8.13 -1.32
CA LEU A 280 -1.79 7.46 -2.06
C LEU A 280 -2.27 6.12 -2.61
N HIS A 281 -2.97 5.34 -1.78
CA HIS A 281 -3.60 4.10 -2.16
C HIS A 281 -4.56 4.33 -3.33
N ALA A 282 -5.44 5.33 -3.26
CA ALA A 282 -6.34 5.63 -4.37
C ALA A 282 -5.56 5.96 -5.64
N LEU A 283 -4.58 6.87 -5.57
CA LEU A 283 -3.76 7.31 -6.68
C LEU A 283 -3.14 6.14 -7.44
N PHE A 284 -2.40 5.25 -6.76
CA PHE A 284 -1.81 4.15 -7.51
C PHE A 284 -2.85 3.12 -7.92
N ARG A 285 -3.97 2.93 -7.19
CA ARG A 285 -5.05 2.04 -7.68
C ARG A 285 -5.70 2.57 -8.96
N GLN A 286 -5.79 3.88 -9.14
CA GLN A 286 -6.14 4.47 -10.42
C GLN A 286 -5.13 4.04 -11.49
N ASN A 287 -3.83 4.07 -11.20
CA ASN A 287 -2.80 3.57 -12.12
C ASN A 287 -2.98 2.08 -12.43
N TYR A 288 -3.38 1.25 -11.48
CA TYR A 288 -3.72 -0.16 -11.70
C TYR A 288 -5.03 -0.39 -12.48
N GLY A 289 -5.79 0.67 -12.79
CA GLY A 289 -7.03 0.61 -13.58
C GLY A 289 -8.31 0.55 -12.75
N CYS A 290 -8.23 0.74 -11.42
CA CYS A 290 -9.38 0.74 -10.55
C CYS A 290 -10.11 2.09 -10.57
N THR A 291 -11.42 2.04 -10.69
CA THR A 291 -12.32 3.22 -10.66
C THR A 291 -12.76 3.60 -9.25
N HIS A 292 -12.74 2.65 -8.32
CA HIS A 292 -13.13 2.88 -6.94
C HIS A 292 -12.08 2.32 -5.98
N LEU A 293 -11.93 2.94 -4.81
CA LEU A 293 -11.19 2.39 -3.67
C LEU A 293 -12.18 2.14 -2.53
N ILE A 294 -12.25 0.92 -2.01
CA ILE A 294 -12.98 0.68 -0.76
C ILE A 294 -12.20 1.35 0.38
N VAL A 295 -12.85 2.29 1.07
CA VAL A 295 -12.29 2.98 2.23
C VAL A 295 -13.17 2.67 3.43
N GLY A 296 -12.67 1.78 4.29
CA GLY A 296 -13.34 1.39 5.53
C GLY A 296 -12.96 2.29 6.71
N ARG A 297 -13.35 1.85 7.91
CA ARG A 297 -12.91 2.45 9.19
C ARG A 297 -11.39 2.32 9.34
N ASP A 298 -10.74 3.40 9.77
CA ASP A 298 -9.32 3.45 10.15
C ASP A 298 -8.38 2.98 9.02
N HIS A 299 -8.73 3.31 7.77
CA HIS A 299 -7.99 2.89 6.59
C HIS A 299 -6.56 3.41 6.64
N ALA A 300 -5.60 2.48 6.57
CA ALA A 300 -4.17 2.74 6.70
C ALA A 300 -3.74 3.49 7.99
N GLY A 301 -4.61 3.56 8.99
CA GLY A 301 -4.30 4.16 10.28
C GLY A 301 -3.48 3.24 11.19
N VAL A 302 -3.01 3.83 12.29
CA VAL A 302 -2.26 3.15 13.33
C VAL A 302 -2.58 3.76 14.69
N GLY A 303 -2.76 2.90 15.70
CA GLY A 303 -3.03 3.33 17.06
C GLY A 303 -4.27 4.22 17.16
N SER A 304 -4.10 5.41 17.71
CA SER A 304 -5.14 6.43 17.86
C SER A 304 -4.73 7.79 17.28
N TYR A 305 -3.82 7.80 16.30
CA TYR A 305 -3.34 9.04 15.69
C TYR A 305 -4.37 9.68 14.74
N TYR A 306 -5.33 8.91 14.25
CA TYR A 306 -6.37 9.37 13.33
C TYR A 306 -7.75 8.98 13.86
N GLY A 307 -8.75 9.79 13.54
CA GLY A 307 -10.15 9.46 13.74
C GLY A 307 -10.57 8.27 12.86
N PRO A 308 -11.60 7.51 13.29
CA PRO A 308 -12.01 6.27 12.63
C PRO A 308 -12.47 6.45 11.17
N PHE A 309 -12.82 7.65 10.74
CA PHE A 309 -13.28 7.95 9.38
C PHE A 309 -12.52 9.09 8.70
N ASP A 310 -11.40 9.54 9.27
CA ASP A 310 -10.64 10.66 8.69
C ASP A 310 -10.12 10.31 7.29
N ALA A 311 -9.78 9.04 7.06
CA ALA A 311 -9.42 8.54 5.74
C ALA A 311 -10.56 8.54 4.72
N GLN A 312 -11.82 8.58 5.16
CA GLN A 312 -12.96 8.81 4.26
C GLN A 312 -13.19 10.31 4.04
N HIS A 313 -13.11 11.12 5.09
CA HIS A 313 -13.36 12.56 5.03
C HIS A 313 -12.34 13.31 4.17
N ILE A 314 -11.08 12.87 4.14
CA ILE A 314 -10.03 13.55 3.37
C ILE A 314 -10.31 13.56 1.86
N PHE A 315 -11.09 12.62 1.33
CA PHE A 315 -11.49 12.66 -0.08
C PHE A 315 -12.42 13.86 -0.38
N ASP A 316 -13.17 14.34 0.62
CA ASP A 316 -14.08 15.48 0.47
C ASP A 316 -13.35 16.83 0.48
N THR A 317 -12.06 16.84 0.84
CA THR A 317 -11.23 18.05 0.87
C THR A 317 -10.41 18.23 -0.42
N LEU A 318 -10.48 17.27 -1.35
CA LEU A 318 -9.69 17.32 -2.57
C LEU A 318 -10.25 18.33 -3.58
N PRO A 319 -9.39 19.06 -4.32
CA PRO A 319 -9.85 19.85 -5.43
C PRO A 319 -10.43 18.96 -6.53
N ALA A 320 -11.39 19.49 -7.28
CA ALA A 320 -12.01 18.77 -8.39
C ALA A 320 -10.93 18.32 -9.40
N GLY A 321 -10.96 17.05 -9.78
CA GLY A 321 -10.00 16.47 -10.72
C GLY A 321 -8.64 16.07 -10.11
N ALA A 322 -8.43 16.23 -8.80
CA ALA A 322 -7.20 15.75 -8.13
C ALA A 322 -6.99 14.24 -8.30
N LEU A 323 -8.07 13.48 -8.21
CA LEU A 323 -8.13 12.04 -8.47
C LEU A 323 -9.38 11.75 -9.29
N GLN A 324 -9.31 10.77 -10.20
CA GLN A 324 -10.48 10.28 -10.92
C GLN A 324 -11.09 9.04 -10.26
N ILE A 325 -10.27 8.27 -9.53
CA ILE A 325 -10.75 7.18 -8.70
C ILE A 325 -11.61 7.73 -7.56
N GLU A 326 -12.76 7.10 -7.34
CA GLU A 326 -13.72 7.51 -6.32
C GLU A 326 -13.62 6.64 -5.05
N PRO A 327 -13.77 7.21 -3.85
CA PRO A 327 -13.83 6.40 -2.64
C PRO A 327 -15.20 5.71 -2.52
N LEU A 328 -15.21 4.39 -2.41
CA LEU A 328 -16.35 3.62 -1.93
C LEU A 328 -16.30 3.58 -0.40
N LYS A 329 -16.88 4.62 0.23
CA LYS A 329 -16.91 4.81 1.68
C LYS A 329 -17.90 3.84 2.32
N ILE A 330 -17.39 2.87 3.07
CA ILE A 330 -18.22 1.90 3.79
C ILE A 330 -18.00 2.07 5.29
N ASP A 331 -19.09 2.21 6.04
CA ASP A 331 -19.07 2.37 7.50
C ASP A 331 -18.56 1.09 8.20
N TRP A 332 -18.36 1.16 9.50
CA TRP A 332 -17.92 0.03 10.32
C TRP A 332 -18.90 -1.15 10.20
N THR A 333 -18.40 -2.24 9.62
CA THR A 333 -19.17 -3.47 9.42
C THR A 333 -18.98 -4.47 10.55
N PHE A 334 -20.05 -5.16 10.91
CA PHE A 334 -20.08 -6.17 11.97
C PHE A 334 -21.19 -7.20 11.71
N TYR A 335 -21.10 -8.37 12.34
CA TYR A 335 -22.24 -9.28 12.41
C TYR A 335 -23.18 -8.83 13.53
N CYS A 336 -24.48 -8.76 13.27
CA CYS A 336 -25.48 -8.44 14.28
C CYS A 336 -26.39 -9.64 14.53
N SER A 337 -26.53 -10.04 15.79
CA SER A 337 -27.34 -11.21 16.19
C SER A 337 -28.84 -10.99 15.98
N GLU A 338 -29.35 -9.77 16.17
CA GLU A 338 -30.77 -9.45 15.94
C GLU A 338 -31.09 -9.27 14.45
N CYS A 339 -30.15 -8.76 13.66
CA CYS A 339 -30.31 -8.73 12.20
C CYS A 339 -30.12 -10.12 11.57
N GLY A 340 -29.49 -11.07 12.28
CA GLY A 340 -29.15 -12.39 11.76
C GLY A 340 -28.11 -12.37 10.63
N GLY A 341 -27.27 -11.33 10.55
CA GLY A 341 -26.40 -11.13 9.39
C GLY A 341 -25.35 -10.01 9.54
N MET A 342 -24.55 -9.86 8.49
CA MET A 342 -23.62 -8.73 8.37
C MET A 342 -24.40 -7.43 8.15
N ALA A 343 -24.00 -6.38 8.84
CA ALA A 343 -24.53 -5.05 8.71
C ALA A 343 -23.43 -4.01 8.92
N SER A 344 -23.80 -2.73 8.87
CA SER A 344 -22.94 -1.60 9.19
C SER A 344 -23.64 -0.64 10.16
N SER A 345 -22.89 0.32 10.72
CA SER A 345 -23.47 1.37 11.59
C SER A 345 -24.57 2.19 10.90
N ARG A 346 -24.61 2.20 9.56
CA ARG A 346 -25.64 2.91 8.76
C ARG A 346 -26.90 2.09 8.53
N THR A 347 -26.84 0.78 8.70
CA THR A 347 -27.91 -0.15 8.31
C THR A 347 -28.47 -0.97 9.48
N CYS A 348 -27.76 -1.00 10.61
CA CYS A 348 -28.22 -1.66 11.84
C CYS A 348 -28.45 -0.65 12.98
N PRO A 349 -29.68 -0.57 13.54
CA PRO A 349 -30.00 0.33 14.64
C PRO A 349 -29.65 -0.24 16.03
N HIS A 350 -29.36 -1.54 16.14
CA HIS A 350 -29.14 -2.21 17.43
C HIS A 350 -27.81 -1.79 18.07
N ASP A 351 -27.72 -1.82 19.41
CA ASP A 351 -26.53 -1.40 20.16
C ASP A 351 -25.35 -2.39 20.09
N GLU A 352 -24.21 -2.01 20.67
CA GLU A 352 -22.98 -2.82 20.68
C GLU A 352 -23.14 -4.22 21.28
N SER A 353 -24.08 -4.44 22.21
CA SER A 353 -24.32 -5.77 22.81
C SER A 353 -24.81 -6.81 21.79
N LYS A 354 -25.38 -6.33 20.68
CA LYS A 354 -25.86 -7.16 19.57
C LYS A 354 -24.85 -7.27 18.43
N ARG A 355 -23.72 -6.57 18.51
CA ARG A 355 -22.72 -6.48 17.44
C ARG A 355 -21.49 -7.30 17.80
N LEU A 356 -21.13 -8.24 16.95
CA LEU A 356 -19.88 -8.97 17.06
C LEU A 356 -18.74 -8.12 16.49
N LEU A 357 -18.01 -7.47 17.39
CA LEU A 357 -16.78 -6.74 17.12
C LEU A 357 -15.63 -7.47 17.81
N LEU A 358 -14.62 -7.87 17.02
CA LEU A 358 -13.44 -8.55 17.53
C LEU A 358 -12.21 -7.87 16.94
N SER A 359 -11.35 -7.34 17.82
CA SER A 359 -10.11 -6.72 17.39
C SER A 359 -9.15 -7.75 16.78
N GLY A 360 -8.31 -7.34 15.83
CA GLY A 360 -7.28 -8.21 15.27
C GLY A 360 -6.31 -8.74 16.33
N THR A 361 -5.99 -7.93 17.34
CA THR A 361 -5.18 -8.33 18.50
C THR A 361 -5.86 -9.47 19.28
N LYS A 362 -7.15 -9.34 19.58
CA LYS A 362 -7.90 -10.38 20.29
C LYS A 362 -8.04 -11.66 19.47
N LEU A 363 -8.28 -11.53 18.16
CA LEU A 363 -8.27 -12.68 17.25
C LEU A 363 -6.94 -13.43 17.27
N ARG A 364 -5.82 -12.71 17.14
CA ARG A 364 -4.48 -13.33 17.17
C ARG A 364 -4.22 -14.05 18.48
N LYS A 365 -4.61 -13.45 19.62
CA LYS A 365 -4.52 -14.09 20.93
C LYS A 365 -5.30 -15.41 20.96
N LEU A 366 -6.57 -15.40 20.53
CA LEU A 366 -7.40 -16.60 20.49
C LEU A 366 -6.75 -17.69 19.64
N LEU A 367 -6.26 -17.35 18.45
CA LEU A 367 -5.60 -18.32 17.56
C LEU A 367 -4.28 -18.83 18.13
N SER A 368 -3.45 -17.98 18.74
CA SER A 368 -2.17 -18.38 19.34
C SER A 368 -2.31 -19.25 20.60
N GLU A 369 -3.46 -19.15 21.29
CA GLU A 369 -3.78 -19.90 22.50
C GLU A 369 -4.70 -21.11 22.21
N ASP A 370 -4.92 -21.43 20.92
CA ASP A 370 -5.85 -22.46 20.45
C ASP A 370 -7.27 -22.34 21.05
N GLN A 371 -7.71 -21.11 21.30
CA GLN A 371 -9.03 -20.80 21.82
C GLN A 371 -10.07 -20.68 20.69
N PRO A 372 -11.36 -20.97 20.98
CA PRO A 372 -12.42 -20.81 20.01
C PRO A 372 -12.57 -19.34 19.58
N VAL A 373 -12.66 -19.12 18.28
CA VAL A 373 -13.03 -17.82 17.69
C VAL A 373 -14.57 -17.74 17.65
N PRO A 374 -15.18 -16.61 18.04
CA PRO A 374 -16.64 -16.46 18.02
C PRO A 374 -17.27 -16.88 16.71
N GLU A 375 -18.41 -17.56 16.81
CA GLU A 375 -19.21 -17.93 15.66
C GLU A 375 -19.59 -16.68 14.85
N HIS A 376 -19.60 -16.80 13.52
CA HIS A 376 -19.88 -15.71 12.60
C HIS A 376 -18.84 -14.58 12.52
N PHE A 377 -17.69 -14.67 13.19
CA PHE A 377 -16.58 -13.74 12.94
C PHE A 377 -15.90 -13.99 11.57
N SER A 378 -15.57 -15.25 11.30
CA SER A 378 -14.89 -15.68 10.07
C SER A 378 -15.51 -16.96 9.52
N ARG A 379 -15.19 -17.31 8.27
CA ARG A 379 -15.53 -18.60 7.68
C ARG A 379 -14.70 -19.72 8.32
N PRO A 380 -15.27 -20.90 8.61
CA PRO A 380 -14.53 -22.01 9.23
C PRO A 380 -13.28 -22.43 8.46
N GLU A 381 -13.34 -22.41 7.13
CA GLU A 381 -12.22 -22.77 6.26
C GLU A 381 -11.04 -21.81 6.40
N VAL A 382 -11.35 -20.51 6.46
CA VAL A 382 -10.34 -19.47 6.69
C VAL A 382 -9.73 -19.65 8.08
N LEU A 383 -10.54 -19.96 9.10
CA LEU A 383 -10.02 -20.21 10.46
C LEU A 383 -9.15 -21.46 10.54
N ALA A 384 -9.43 -22.50 9.75
CA ALA A 384 -8.61 -23.70 9.71
C ALA A 384 -7.17 -23.38 9.24
N ILE A 385 -7.03 -22.66 8.12
CA ILE A 385 -5.74 -22.22 7.59
C ILE A 385 -4.98 -21.38 8.63
N LEU A 386 -5.67 -20.44 9.27
CA LEU A 386 -5.05 -19.58 10.27
C LEU A 386 -4.62 -20.37 11.52
N ARG A 387 -5.44 -21.32 11.99
CA ARG A 387 -5.07 -22.19 13.12
C ARG A 387 -3.87 -23.05 12.81
N GLU A 388 -3.80 -23.63 11.62
CA GLU A 388 -2.65 -24.43 11.18
C GLU A 388 -1.36 -23.60 11.23
N TYR A 389 -1.41 -22.38 10.71
CA TYR A 389 -0.29 -21.44 10.82
C TYR A 389 0.12 -21.17 12.28
N TYR A 390 -0.83 -20.80 13.15
CA TYR A 390 -0.51 -20.50 14.56
C TYR A 390 -0.04 -21.72 15.36
N ALA A 391 -0.56 -22.91 15.06
CA ALA A 391 -0.13 -24.16 15.68
C ALA A 391 1.30 -24.55 15.27
N GLY A 392 1.69 -24.21 14.05
CA GLY A 392 3.04 -24.44 13.51
C GLY A 392 4.12 -23.48 14.02
N LEU A 393 3.77 -22.42 14.76
CA LEU A 393 4.75 -21.47 15.30
C LEU A 393 5.53 -22.06 16.48
N GLU A 394 6.86 -21.99 16.38
CA GLU A 394 7.77 -22.35 17.47
C GLU A 394 7.60 -21.38 18.65
N ALA A 395 7.98 -21.82 19.86
CA ALA A 395 7.76 -21.04 21.09
C ALA A 395 8.39 -19.63 21.05
N HIS A 396 9.50 -19.46 20.31
CA HIS A 396 10.19 -18.17 20.16
C HIS A 396 9.56 -17.26 19.09
N GLU A 397 8.73 -17.81 18.20
CA GLU A 397 8.00 -17.07 17.16
C GLU A 397 6.63 -16.58 17.66
N ARG A 398 6.17 -17.12 18.80
CA ARG A 398 4.94 -16.70 19.47
C ARG A 398 5.13 -15.33 20.10
N VAL A 399 4.63 -14.30 19.41
CA VAL A 399 4.54 -12.95 19.97
C VAL A 399 3.52 -12.95 21.10
N GLU A 400 3.92 -12.57 22.32
CA GLU A 400 2.99 -12.40 23.44
C GLU A 400 1.97 -11.30 23.11
N VAL A 401 0.72 -11.69 22.89
CA VAL A 401 -0.34 -10.74 22.56
C VAL A 401 -0.94 -10.16 23.84
N LYS A 402 -0.42 -9.00 24.25
CA LYS A 402 -0.97 -8.24 25.40
C LYS A 402 -2.23 -7.49 24.98
N LEU A 403 -3.34 -7.76 25.67
CA LEU A 403 -4.57 -6.99 25.53
C LEU A 403 -4.47 -5.72 26.38
N SER A 404 -4.59 -4.54 25.77
CA SER A 404 -4.66 -3.27 26.49
C SER A 404 -5.70 -2.32 25.87
N GLY A 405 -6.38 -1.54 26.71
CA GLY A 405 -7.35 -0.52 26.27
C GLY A 405 -8.51 -1.06 25.42
N HIS A 406 -8.88 -0.33 24.36
CA HIS A 406 -9.93 -0.72 23.41
C HIS A 406 -9.68 -2.08 22.72
N SER A 407 -8.43 -2.57 22.73
CA SER A 407 -8.02 -3.84 22.13
C SER A 407 -8.53 -5.08 22.88
N ALA A 408 -8.99 -4.91 24.13
CA ALA A 408 -9.55 -5.98 24.96
C ALA A 408 -11.02 -6.31 24.65
N ARG A 409 -11.73 -5.39 23.98
CA ARG A 409 -13.13 -5.56 23.59
C ARG A 409 -13.26 -6.49 22.39
#